data_AF-A0A662YTX9-F1
#
_entry.id   AF-A0A662YTX9-F1
#
_cell.length_a   1.000
_cell.length_b   1.000
_cell.length_c   1.000
_cell.angle_alpha   90.00
_cell.angle_beta   90.00
_cell.angle_gamma   90.00
#
_symmetry.space_group_name_H-M   'P 1'
#
loop_
_entity.id
_entity.type
_entity.pdbx_description
1 polymer ?
#
loop_
_entity_poly.entity_id
_entity_poly.type
_entity_poly.pdbx_seq_one_letter_code
_entity_poly.pdbx_strand_id
1 'polypeptide(L)'
;MVGKARSSNFTEAEKIDLLRLVRPHVRVIEEHKHKHLAIVGKNRCWVAEVEYYSALGGERPPRTAQGLHTLYKRLKENAKQELVQQQRAQPEY
;
A
#
# COMPACT_ATOMS: atom_id res chain seq x y z
N MET A 1 -19.33 23.51 -4.63
CA MET A 1 -17.98 22.99 -4.32
C MET A 1 -18.07 21.47 -4.24
N VAL A 2 -17.51 20.73 -5.20
CA VAL A 2 -17.40 19.27 -5.11
C VAL A 2 -16.38 18.98 -4.01
N GLY A 3 -16.85 18.80 -2.79
CA GLY A 3 -16.03 18.29 -1.70
C GLY A 3 -15.58 16.90 -2.11
N LYS A 4 -14.26 16.69 -2.25
CA LYS A 4 -13.68 15.36 -2.44
C LYS A 4 -14.21 14.49 -1.32
N ALA A 5 -15.15 13.60 -1.64
CA ALA A 5 -15.69 12.64 -0.69
C ALA A 5 -14.49 11.95 -0.02
N ARG A 6 -14.42 11.98 1.30
CA ARG A 6 -13.44 11.18 2.03
C ARG A 6 -13.67 9.74 1.58
N SER A 7 -12.68 9.15 0.91
CA SER A 7 -12.71 7.73 0.59
C SER A 7 -12.96 6.96 1.88
N SER A 8 -13.91 6.02 1.88
CA SER A 8 -14.10 5.12 3.02
C SER A 8 -12.77 4.56 3.50
N ASN A 9 -12.60 4.44 4.81
CA ASN A 9 -11.39 3.84 5.37
C ASN A 9 -11.17 2.46 4.75
N PHE A 10 -9.90 2.08 4.59
CA PHE A 10 -9.57 0.73 4.17
C PHE A 10 -9.89 -0.23 5.32
N THR A 11 -10.71 -1.24 5.04
CA THR A 11 -11.00 -2.32 5.98
C THR A 11 -9.76 -3.21 6.21
N GLU A 12 -9.79 -4.03 7.25
CA GLU A 12 -8.67 -4.93 7.53
C GLU A 12 -8.45 -5.95 6.41
N ALA A 13 -9.54 -6.46 5.82
CA ALA A 13 -9.46 -7.35 4.66
C ALA A 13 -8.78 -6.66 3.46
N GLU A 14 -9.12 -5.40 3.18
CA GLU A 14 -8.51 -4.62 2.10
C GLU A 14 -6.99 -4.43 2.30
N LYS A 15 -6.53 -4.25 3.55
CA LYS A 15 -5.10 -4.16 3.86
C LYS A 15 -4.38 -5.48 3.62
N ILE A 16 -4.96 -6.60 4.06
CA ILE A 16 -4.40 -7.94 3.88
C ILE A 16 -4.31 -8.28 2.39
N ASP A 17 -5.37 -8.01 1.64
CA ASP A 17 -5.40 -8.24 0.19
C ASP A 17 -4.34 -7.41 -0.53
N LEU A 18 -4.20 -6.14 -0.17
CA LEU A 18 -3.14 -5.28 -0.71
C LEU A 18 -1.74 -5.86 -0.44
N LEU A 19 -1.48 -6.34 0.78
CA LEU A 19 -0.17 -6.92 1.12
C LEU A 19 0.10 -8.21 0.33
N ARG A 20 -0.94 -9.03 0.10
CA ARG A 20 -0.83 -10.26 -0.70
C ARG A 20 -0.52 -9.96 -2.16
N LEU A 21 -1.21 -8.97 -2.72
CA LEU A 21 -1.03 -8.50 -4.09
C LEU A 21 0.38 -7.90 -4.30
N VAL A 22 0.81 -7.03 -3.40
CA VAL A 22 2.11 -6.33 -3.50
C VAL A 22 3.30 -7.26 -3.23
N ARG A 23 3.12 -8.37 -2.49
CA ARG A 23 4.18 -9.31 -2.10
C ARG A 23 5.07 -9.78 -3.28
N PRO A 24 4.54 -10.31 -4.40
CA PRO A 24 5.35 -10.68 -5.56
C PRO A 24 6.06 -9.48 -6.22
N HIS A 25 5.49 -8.27 -6.11
CA HIS A 25 5.98 -7.06 -6.78
C HIS A 25 6.86 -6.16 -5.90
N VAL A 26 7.14 -6.57 -4.66
CA VAL A 26 7.87 -5.75 -3.67
C VAL A 26 9.22 -5.25 -4.18
N ARG A 27 9.97 -6.07 -4.94
CA ARG A 27 11.27 -5.68 -5.50
C ARG A 27 11.19 -4.48 -6.43
N VAL A 28 10.11 -4.37 -7.20
CA VAL A 28 9.88 -3.26 -8.15
C VAL A 28 9.39 -2.04 -7.39
N ILE A 29 8.45 -2.22 -6.45
CA ILE A 29 7.86 -1.13 -5.67
C ILE A 29 8.91 -0.45 -4.77
N GLU A 30 9.76 -1.26 -4.14
CA GLU A 30 10.83 -0.82 -3.23
C GLU A 30 12.12 -0.41 -3.95
N GLU A 31 12.19 -0.46 -5.29
CA GLU A 31 13.42 -0.09 -5.99
C GLU A 31 13.76 1.39 -5.78
N HIS A 32 14.77 1.70 -4.98
CA HIS A 32 15.17 3.07 -4.66
C HIS A 32 15.92 3.79 -5.81
N LYS A 33 15.89 3.25 -7.04
CA LYS A 33 16.50 3.92 -8.20
C LYS A 33 15.62 5.09 -8.66
N HIS A 34 16.16 6.29 -8.62
CA HIS A 34 15.54 7.51 -9.15
C HIS A 34 15.68 7.65 -10.68
N LYS A 35 15.67 6.54 -11.41
CA LYS A 35 15.66 6.57 -12.88
C LYS A 35 14.22 6.78 -13.34
N HIS A 36 14.01 7.63 -14.35
CA HIS A 36 12.67 7.86 -14.92
C HIS A 36 11.94 6.55 -15.24
N LEU A 37 12.65 5.58 -15.83
CA LEU A 37 12.14 4.24 -16.12
C LEU A 37 11.67 3.47 -14.88
N ALA A 38 12.34 3.62 -13.74
CA ALA A 38 11.93 2.99 -12.49
C ALA A 38 10.66 3.63 -11.92
N ILE A 39 10.52 4.96 -12.05
CA ILE A 39 9.30 5.69 -11.66
C ILE A 39 8.11 5.23 -12.51
N VAL A 40 8.30 5.15 -13.84
CA VAL A 40 7.26 4.65 -14.75
C VAL A 40 6.91 3.19 -14.46
N GLY A 41 7.91 2.34 -14.21
CA GLY A 41 7.70 0.93 -13.85
C GLY A 41 6.88 0.76 -12.57
N LYS A 42 7.18 1.53 -11.53
CA LYS A 42 6.39 1.55 -10.29
C LYS A 42 4.96 2.00 -10.52
N ASN A 43 4.76 3.07 -11.28
CA ASN A 43 3.41 3.57 -11.57
C ASN A 43 2.60 2.53 -12.34
N ARG A 44 3.19 1.86 -13.34
CA ARG A 44 2.55 0.76 -14.07
C ARG A 44 2.20 -0.41 -13.16
N CYS A 45 3.10 -0.76 -12.24
CA CYS A 45 2.84 -1.79 -11.24
C CYS A 45 1.60 -1.43 -10.41
N TRP A 46 1.53 -0.22 -9.87
CA TRP A 46 0.37 0.22 -9.09
C TRP A 46 -0.94 0.30 -9.89
N VAL A 47 -0.87 0.62 -11.18
CA VAL A 47 -2.05 0.59 -12.05
C VAL A 47 -2.55 -0.85 -12.23
N ALA A 48 -1.65 -1.80 -12.51
CA ALA A 48 -2.01 -3.22 -12.60
C ALA A 48 -2.59 -3.74 -11.28
N GLU A 49 -2.03 -3.35 -10.13
CA GLU A 49 -2.55 -3.75 -8.82
C GLU A 49 -3.97 -3.25 -8.55
N VAL A 50 -4.34 -2.08 -9.08
CA VAL A 50 -5.74 -1.60 -8.98
C VAL A 50 -6.67 -2.51 -9.77
N GLU A 51 -6.27 -2.95 -10.96
CA GLU A 51 -7.08 -3.85 -11.78
C GLU A 51 -7.30 -5.18 -11.07
N TYR A 52 -6.24 -5.77 -10.49
CA TYR A 52 -6.35 -6.98 -9.68
C TYR A 52 -7.22 -6.75 -8.44
N TYR A 53 -7.03 -5.64 -7.75
CA TYR A 53 -7.81 -5.29 -6.57
C TYR A 53 -9.30 -5.11 -6.87
N SER A 54 -9.63 -4.47 -8.00
CA SER A 54 -11.00 -4.34 -8.50
C SER A 54 -11.58 -5.69 -8.91
N ALA A 55 -10.77 -6.59 -9.45
CA ALA A 55 -11.17 -7.94 -9.85
C ALA A 55 -11.39 -8.90 -8.67
N LEU A 56 -10.85 -8.63 -7.48
CA LEU A 56 -11.08 -9.44 -6.27
C LEU A 56 -12.56 -9.50 -5.84
N GLY A 57 -13.42 -8.64 -6.39
CA GLY A 57 -14.87 -8.75 -6.29
C GLY A 57 -15.45 -8.34 -4.93
N GLY A 58 -16.67 -7.79 -4.97
CA GLY A 58 -17.46 -7.37 -3.81
C GLY A 58 -18.04 -5.96 -3.96
N GLU A 59 -18.93 -5.55 -3.05
CA GLU A 59 -19.42 -4.15 -2.91
C GLU A 59 -18.32 -3.18 -2.40
N ARG A 60 -17.06 -3.44 -2.77
CA ARG A 60 -15.93 -2.65 -2.33
C ARG A 60 -15.90 -1.33 -3.11
N PRO A 61 -15.65 -0.19 -2.43
CA PRO A 61 -15.54 1.09 -3.11
C PRO A 61 -14.33 1.08 -4.06
N PRO A 62 -14.44 1.73 -5.23
CA PRO A 62 -13.32 1.82 -6.17
C PRO A 62 -12.12 2.50 -5.52
N ARG A 63 -10.94 1.90 -5.68
CA ARG A 63 -9.68 2.43 -5.16
C ARG A 63 -8.81 2.92 -6.30
N THR A 64 -8.06 3.98 -6.06
CA THR A 64 -7.10 4.53 -7.03
C THR A 64 -5.71 3.98 -6.77
N ALA A 65 -4.86 3.96 -7.80
CA ALA A 65 -3.46 3.53 -7.68
C ALA A 65 -2.72 4.33 -6.61
N GLN A 66 -2.98 5.64 -6.55
CA GLN A 66 -2.44 6.53 -5.53
C GLN A 66 -2.96 6.17 -4.12
N GLY A 67 -4.23 5.75 -4.00
CA GLY A 67 -4.82 5.30 -2.75
C GLY A 67 -4.14 4.04 -2.21
N LEU A 68 -3.96 3.03 -3.06
CA LEU A 68 -3.25 1.79 -2.71
C LEU A 68 -1.78 2.06 -2.37
N HIS A 69 -1.10 2.90 -3.16
CA HIS A 69 0.29 3.30 -2.88
C HIS A 69 0.41 4.01 -1.52
N THR A 70 -0.51 4.92 -1.19
CA THR A 70 -0.53 5.62 0.10
C THR A 70 -0.82 4.66 1.25
N LEU A 71 -1.76 3.73 1.07
CA LEU A 71 -2.07 2.71 2.06
C LEU A 71 -0.83 1.85 2.35
N TYR A 72 -0.17 1.35 1.31
CA TYR A 72 1.04 0.55 1.44
C TYR A 72 2.14 1.28 2.21
N LYS A 73 2.41 2.55 1.88
CA LYS A 73 3.38 3.36 2.64
C LYS A 73 2.99 3.49 4.11
N ARG A 74 1.72 3.73 4.42
CA ARG A 74 1.24 3.81 5.82
C ARG A 74 1.40 2.49 6.56
N LEU A 75 1.08 1.36 5.92
CA LEU A 75 1.24 0.04 6.52
C LEU A 75 2.71 -0.22 6.89
N LYS A 76 3.65 0.13 6.00
CA LYS A 76 5.08 0.02 6.28
C LYS A 76 5.52 0.89 7.46
N GLU A 77 5.12 2.16 7.46
CA GLU A 77 5.51 3.10 8.52
C GLU A 77 4.92 2.67 9.87
N ASN A 78 3.66 2.22 9.90
CA ASN A 78 3.04 1.69 11.12
C ASN A 78 3.79 0.47 11.65
N ALA A 79 4.11 -0.51 10.79
CA ALA A 79 4.88 -1.69 11.19
C ALA A 79 6.29 -1.31 11.72
N LYS A 80 6.92 -0.31 11.12
CA LYS A 80 8.22 0.22 11.56
C LYS A 80 8.12 0.88 12.94
N GLN A 81 7.05 1.64 13.18
CA GLN A 81 6.77 2.24 14.48
C GLN A 81 6.49 1.17 15.53
N GLU A 82 5.69 0.16 15.22
CA GLU A 82 5.42 -0.96 16.13
C GLU A 82 6.71 -1.70 16.51
N LEU A 83 7.60 -1.99 15.56
CA LEU A 83 8.92 -2.58 15.83
C LEU A 83 9.76 -1.73 16.77
N VAL A 84 9.80 -0.40 16.56
CA VAL A 84 10.54 0.52 17.43
C VAL A 84 9.92 0.55 18.84
N GLN A 85 8.60 0.54 18.94
CA GLN A 85 7.91 0.50 20.24
C GLN A 85 8.14 -0.83 20.96
N GLN A 86 8.14 -1.96 20.24
CA GLN A 86 8.47 -3.27 20.80
C GLN A 86 9.90 -3.33 21.31
N GLN A 87 10.87 -2.80 20.55
CA GLN A 87 12.27 -2.71 21.00
C GLN A 87 12.43 -1.81 22.23
N ARG A 88 11.66 -0.73 22.34
CA ARG A 88 11.64 0.12 23.54
C ARG A 88 10.97 -0.54 24.74
N ALA A 89 10.01 -1.43 24.51
CA ALA A 89 9.27 -2.14 25.55
C ALA A 89 10.02 -3.38 26.08
N GLN A 90 11.04 -3.86 25.37
CA GLN A 90 11.95 -4.92 25.81
C GLN A 90 13.30 -4.30 26.16
N PRO A 91 13.50 -3.76 27.38
CA PRO A 91 14.84 -3.37 27.82
C PRO A 91 15.69 -4.64 27.85
N GLU A 92 16.77 -4.67 27.04
CA GLU A 92 17.81 -5.69 27.18
C GLU A 92 18.29 -5.66 28.64
N TYR A 93 18.09 -6.77 29.35
CA TYR A 93 18.54 -6.99 30.71
C TYR A 93 19.94 -7.59 30.71
#